data_AF-A0A7C3GFT8-F1
#
_entry.id   AF-A0A7C3GFT8-F1
#
_cell.length_a   1.000
_cell.length_b   1.000
_cell.length_c   1.000
_cell.angle_alpha   90.00
_cell.angle_beta   90.00
_cell.angle_gamma   90.00
#
_symmetry.space_group_name_H-M   'P 1'
#
loop_
_entity.id
_entity.type
_entity.pdbx_description
1 polymer ?
#
loop_
_entity_poly.entity_id
_entity_poly.type
_entity_poly.pdbx_seq_one_letter_code
_entity_poly.pdbx_strand_id
1 'polypeptide(L)'
;VNALRDKAPDTEWGMFPLPYDSGGDVWVSSAIGGTIAISANTEHPEEARRYLAFWASPEISELYLTEKGAFPVSAGVNPELDEAAAQMLPYVEVGSYPFLDQNWPPDVQGVMLEGIQSVFAGEITIEEMLQEMDQAFQDGIDG
;
A
#
# COMPACT_ATOMS: atom_id res chain seq x y z
N VAL A 1 -4.79 -8.88 -7.04
CA VAL A 1 -4.94 -9.64 -8.31
C VAL A 1 -6.28 -10.37 -8.40
N ASN A 2 -6.85 -10.81 -7.28
CA ASN A 2 -8.14 -11.53 -7.22
C ASN A 2 -9.27 -10.89 -8.07
N ALA A 3 -9.53 -9.60 -7.91
CA ALA A 3 -10.55 -8.88 -8.69
C ALA A 3 -10.28 -8.81 -10.21
N LEU A 4 -9.03 -8.97 -10.64
CA LEU A 4 -8.65 -9.04 -12.07
C LEU A 4 -8.84 -10.46 -12.61
N ARG A 5 -8.52 -11.49 -11.83
CA ARG A 5 -8.75 -12.90 -12.19
C ARG A 5 -10.21 -13.22 -12.42
N ASP A 6 -11.10 -12.71 -11.57
CA ASP A 6 -12.55 -12.90 -11.76
C ASP A 6 -13.03 -12.39 -13.13
N LYS A 7 -12.37 -11.36 -13.67
CA LYS A 7 -12.70 -10.76 -14.97
C LYS A 7 -11.95 -11.40 -16.15
N ALA A 8 -10.84 -12.09 -15.88
CA ALA A 8 -9.99 -12.72 -16.87
C ALA A 8 -9.33 -13.99 -16.28
N PRO A 9 -10.10 -15.09 -16.17
CA PRO A 9 -9.68 -16.29 -15.44
C PRO A 9 -8.61 -17.09 -16.18
N ASP A 10 -8.58 -17.01 -17.51
CA ASP A 10 -7.62 -17.72 -18.36
C ASP A 10 -6.28 -16.95 -18.52
N THR A 11 -6.16 -15.77 -17.91
CA THR A 11 -4.94 -14.96 -17.97
C THR A 11 -3.97 -15.38 -16.87
N GLU A 12 -2.72 -15.60 -17.27
CA GLU A 12 -1.60 -15.72 -16.32
C GLU A 12 -1.22 -14.32 -15.82
N TRP A 13 -1.38 -14.10 -14.52
CA TRP A 13 -1.04 -12.84 -13.86
C TRP A 13 0.32 -12.96 -13.18
N GLY A 14 1.09 -11.87 -13.19
CA GLY A 14 2.36 -11.77 -12.48
C GLY A 14 2.54 -10.38 -11.89
N MET A 15 3.38 -10.28 -10.86
CA MET A 15 3.81 -9.02 -10.27
C MET A 15 5.33 -9.01 -10.14
N PHE A 16 5.92 -7.86 -10.41
CA PHE A 16 7.34 -7.61 -10.24
C PHE A 16 7.55 -6.18 -9.74
N PRO A 17 8.60 -5.92 -8.96
CA PRO A 17 8.92 -4.57 -8.53
C PRO A 17 9.28 -3.70 -9.72
N LEU A 18 9.03 -2.40 -9.62
CA LEU A 18 9.50 -1.46 -10.63
C LEU A 18 11.03 -1.56 -10.78
N PRO A 19 11.56 -1.48 -12.02
CA PRO A 19 13.00 -1.54 -12.24
C PRO A 19 13.74 -0.46 -11.44
N TYR A 20 14.90 -0.83 -10.91
CA TYR A 20 15.79 0.00 -10.11
C TYR A 20 17.18 0.06 -10.78
N ASP A 21 18.02 1.03 -10.41
CA ASP A 21 19.37 1.08 -10.95
C ASP A 21 20.20 -0.13 -10.51
N SER A 22 21.22 -0.46 -11.30
CA SER A 22 22.08 -1.60 -11.01
C SER A 22 23.02 -1.29 -9.84
N GLY A 23 22.62 -1.59 -8.60
CA GLY A 23 23.52 -1.39 -7.47
C GLY A 23 23.01 -1.58 -6.06
N GLY A 24 21.89 -2.27 -5.84
CA GLY A 24 21.34 -2.43 -4.48
C GLY A 24 20.25 -3.49 -4.34
N ASP A 25 19.80 -3.65 -3.10
CA ASP A 25 18.63 -4.44 -2.75
C ASP A 25 17.36 -3.77 -3.26
N VAL A 26 16.42 -4.57 -3.78
CA VAL A 26 15.13 -4.07 -4.26
C VAL A 26 14.19 -3.92 -3.11
N TRP A 27 13.81 -2.69 -2.80
CA TRP A 27 12.79 -2.43 -1.80
C TRP A 27 11.46 -2.09 -2.48
N VAL A 28 10.38 -2.52 -1.86
CA VAL A 28 9.02 -2.29 -2.36
C VAL A 28 8.33 -1.32 -1.40
N SER A 29 7.70 -0.28 -1.94
CA SER A 29 6.88 0.62 -1.12
C SER A 29 5.74 -0.15 -0.46
N SER A 30 5.49 0.08 0.82
CA SER A 30 4.33 -0.48 1.51
C SER A 30 3.79 0.47 2.56
N ALA A 31 2.51 0.32 2.91
CA ALA A 31 1.91 0.98 4.05
C ALA A 31 0.96 0.03 4.78
N ILE A 32 0.58 0.40 6.00
CA ILE A 32 -0.40 -0.34 6.78
C ILE A 32 -1.77 -0.22 6.09
N GLY A 33 -2.27 -1.33 5.56
CA GLY A 33 -3.55 -1.38 4.85
C GLY A 33 -4.78 -1.29 5.76
N GLY A 34 -4.62 -1.50 7.06
CA GLY A 34 -5.70 -1.36 8.03
C GLY A 34 -5.24 -1.51 9.47
N THR A 35 -5.91 -0.78 10.37
CA THR A 35 -5.61 -0.77 11.81
C THR A 35 -6.91 -0.87 12.59
N ILE A 36 -6.90 -1.66 13.67
CA ILE A 36 -7.99 -1.71 14.65
C ILE A 36 -7.47 -1.08 15.95
N ALA A 37 -8.23 -0.11 16.49
CA ALA A 37 -7.88 0.59 17.72
C ALA A 37 -9.08 0.62 18.69
N ILE A 38 -8.77 0.72 19.98
CA ILE A 38 -9.78 0.86 21.04
C ILE A 38 -9.80 2.34 21.47
N SER A 39 -11.00 2.92 21.54
CA SER A 39 -11.19 4.27 22.07
C SER A 39 -10.78 4.33 23.55
N ALA A 40 -9.98 5.33 23.92
CA ALA A 40 -9.59 5.56 25.31
C ALA A 40 -10.79 5.88 26.24
N ASN A 41 -11.91 6.32 25.66
CA ASN A 41 -13.12 6.73 26.39
C ASN A 41 -14.24 5.69 26.34
N THR A 42 -13.96 4.43 25.95
CA THR A 42 -15.00 3.41 25.87
C THR A 42 -15.59 3.08 27.26
N GLU A 43 -16.91 2.93 27.33
CA GLU A 43 -17.60 2.43 28.52
C GLU A 43 -17.45 0.91 28.69
N HIS A 44 -16.89 0.21 27.68
CA HIS A 44 -16.76 -1.25 27.62
C HIS A 44 -15.32 -1.69 27.32
N PRO A 45 -14.33 -1.36 28.17
CA PRO A 45 -12.93 -1.61 27.89
C PRO A 45 -12.58 -3.10 27.83
N GLU A 46 -13.23 -3.94 28.63
CA GLU A 46 -12.94 -5.38 28.66
C GLU A 46 -13.50 -6.08 27.41
N GLU A 47 -14.72 -5.75 27.01
CA GLU A 47 -15.34 -6.28 25.79
C GLU A 47 -14.57 -5.83 24.54
N ALA A 48 -14.14 -4.56 24.48
CA ALA A 48 -13.33 -4.04 23.40
C ALA A 48 -11.97 -4.77 23.30
N ARG A 49 -11.31 -5.04 24.44
CA ARG A 49 -10.07 -5.83 24.47
C ARG A 49 -10.30 -7.26 23.99
N ARG A 50 -11.39 -7.91 24.41
CA ARG A 50 -11.75 -9.26 23.95
C ARG A 50 -11.97 -9.29 22.43
N TYR A 51 -12.63 -8.27 21.88
CA TYR A 51 -12.84 -8.15 20.45
C TYR A 51 -11.52 -7.94 19.69
N LEU A 52 -10.64 -7.05 20.17
CA LEU A 52 -9.33 -6.86 19.57
C LEU A 52 -8.47 -8.14 19.65
N ALA A 53 -8.53 -8.86 20.77
CA ALA A 53 -7.81 -10.12 20.96
C ALA A 53 -8.29 -11.22 20.01
N PHE A 54 -9.59 -11.25 19.67
CA PHE A 54 -10.11 -12.15 18.64
C PHE A 54 -9.45 -11.88 17.28
N TRP A 55 -9.43 -10.61 16.83
CA TRP A 55 -8.79 -10.22 15.57
C TRP A 55 -7.27 -10.42 15.55
N ALA A 56 -6.62 -10.26 16.70
CA ALA A 56 -5.19 -10.45 16.85
C ALA A 56 -4.77 -11.94 16.96
N SER A 57 -5.72 -12.86 17.10
CA SER A 57 -5.39 -14.29 17.13
C SER A 57 -4.86 -14.75 15.76
N PRO A 58 -3.83 -15.62 15.70
CA PRO A 58 -3.20 -16.01 14.44
C PRO A 58 -4.19 -16.58 13.42
N GLU A 59 -5.09 -17.47 13.85
CA GLU A 59 -6.10 -18.11 12.99
C GLU A 59 -7.04 -17.07 12.34
N ILE A 60 -7.53 -16.10 13.12
CA ILE A 60 -8.44 -15.07 12.61
C ILE A 60 -7.70 -14.07 11.73
N SER A 61 -6.47 -13.72 12.09
CA SER A 61 -5.64 -12.83 11.28
C SER A 61 -5.30 -13.47 9.94
N GLU A 62 -4.94 -14.76 9.92
CA GLU A 62 -4.62 -15.52 8.71
C GLU A 62 -5.84 -15.64 7.78
N LEU A 63 -7.01 -15.99 8.33
CA LEU A 63 -8.26 -16.02 7.59
C LEU A 63 -8.57 -14.64 6.97
N TYR A 64 -8.50 -13.58 7.77
CA TYR A 64 -8.78 -12.23 7.29
C TYR A 64 -7.84 -11.80 6.17
N LEU A 65 -6.54 -12.03 6.33
CA LEU A 65 -5.54 -11.64 5.35
C LEU A 65 -5.65 -12.46 4.06
N THR A 66 -6.01 -13.74 4.16
CA THR A 66 -6.29 -14.61 3.00
C THR A 66 -7.46 -14.06 2.18
N GLU A 67 -8.60 -13.79 2.83
CA GLU A 67 -9.78 -13.22 2.17
C GLU A 67 -9.51 -11.82 1.59
N LYS A 68 -8.64 -11.04 2.23
CA LYS A 68 -8.22 -9.73 1.73
C LYS A 68 -7.17 -9.80 0.61
N GLY A 69 -6.46 -10.92 0.46
CA GLY A 69 -5.27 -11.02 -0.39
C GLY A 69 -4.17 -10.04 0.05
N ALA A 70 -3.96 -9.90 1.36
CA ALA A 70 -3.05 -8.93 1.96
C ALA A 70 -1.87 -9.60 2.67
N PHE A 71 -0.71 -8.95 2.64
CA PHE A 71 0.51 -9.45 3.27
C PHE A 71 0.43 -9.37 4.81
N PRO A 72 1.00 -10.36 5.52
CA PRO A 72 1.04 -10.35 6.98
C PRO A 72 2.08 -9.34 7.50
N VAL A 73 1.78 -8.76 8.68
CA VAL A 73 2.69 -7.85 9.41
C VAL A 73 3.24 -8.47 10.70
N SER A 74 2.86 -9.71 11.00
CA SER A 74 3.21 -10.41 12.24
C SER A 74 3.80 -11.77 11.94
N ALA A 75 4.83 -12.16 12.70
CA ALA A 75 5.45 -13.47 12.56
C ALA A 75 4.46 -14.59 12.93
N GLY A 76 4.50 -15.70 12.17
CA GLY A 76 3.66 -16.88 12.43
C GLY A 76 2.24 -16.79 11.88
N VAL A 77 1.90 -15.74 11.12
CA VAL A 77 0.65 -15.62 10.35
C VAL A 77 1.00 -15.79 8.87
N ASN A 78 0.49 -16.84 8.24
CA ASN A 78 0.88 -17.21 6.87
C ASN A 78 -0.36 -17.30 5.96
N PRO A 79 -0.94 -16.16 5.54
CA PRO A 79 -2.14 -16.19 4.71
C PRO A 79 -1.86 -16.85 3.37
N GLU A 80 -2.88 -17.51 2.82
CA GLU A 80 -2.83 -17.95 1.43
C GLU A 80 -2.87 -16.72 0.52
N LEU A 81 -1.86 -16.59 -0.33
CA LEU A 81 -1.73 -15.49 -1.27
C LEU A 81 -1.90 -16.00 -2.69
N ASP A 82 -2.51 -15.16 -3.54
CA ASP A 82 -2.51 -15.37 -4.98
C ASP A 82 -1.06 -15.52 -5.50
N GLU A 83 -0.85 -16.43 -6.44
CA GLU A 83 0.48 -16.73 -6.98
C GLU A 83 1.20 -15.48 -7.52
N ALA A 84 0.48 -14.56 -8.15
CA ALA A 84 1.07 -13.33 -8.66
C ALA A 84 1.45 -12.38 -7.52
N ALA A 85 0.64 -12.30 -6.47
CA ALA A 85 0.97 -11.51 -5.28
C ALA A 85 2.16 -12.11 -4.51
N ALA A 86 2.24 -13.44 -4.42
CA ALA A 86 3.32 -14.16 -3.75
C ALA A 86 4.70 -13.90 -4.39
N GLN A 87 4.75 -13.57 -5.69
CA GLN A 87 5.99 -13.16 -6.37
C GLN A 87 6.63 -11.90 -5.77
N MET A 88 5.87 -11.08 -5.03
CA MET A 88 6.40 -9.91 -4.35
C MET A 88 7.05 -10.20 -2.99
N LEU A 89 6.77 -11.36 -2.37
CA LEU A 89 7.26 -11.71 -1.03
C LEU A 89 8.78 -11.60 -0.88
N PRO A 90 9.62 -12.12 -1.81
CA PRO A 90 11.06 -12.04 -1.68
C PRO A 90 11.61 -10.61 -1.62
N TYR A 91 10.88 -9.65 -2.19
CA TYR A 91 11.29 -8.24 -2.19
C TYR A 91 10.81 -7.50 -0.94
N VAL A 92 9.60 -7.81 -0.48
CA VAL A 92 9.05 -7.24 0.77
C VAL A 92 9.85 -7.70 1.99
N GLU A 93 10.37 -8.94 1.97
CA GLU A 93 11.22 -9.48 3.05
C GLU A 93 12.60 -8.83 3.13
N VAL A 94 13.13 -8.31 2.01
CA VAL A 94 14.44 -7.63 1.97
C VAL A 94 14.34 -6.24 2.59
N GLY A 95 13.30 -5.50 2.27
CA GLY A 95 13.10 -4.15 2.79
C GLY A 95 11.93 -3.43 2.16
N SER A 96 11.42 -2.45 2.89
CA SER A 96 10.29 -1.62 2.48
C SER A 96 10.45 -0.19 2.98
N TYR A 97 9.84 0.74 2.25
CA TYR A 97 9.72 2.14 2.63
C TYR A 97 8.24 2.55 2.57
N PRO A 98 7.82 3.53 3.40
CA PRO A 98 6.47 4.08 3.29
C PRO A 98 6.26 4.71 1.92
N PHE A 99 5.02 4.77 1.45
CA PHE A 99 4.70 5.58 0.27
C PHE A 99 5.12 7.04 0.51
N LEU A 100 5.62 7.70 -0.55
CA LEU A 100 6.26 9.01 -0.45
C LEU A 100 5.30 10.12 -0.02
N ASP A 101 4.01 9.94 -0.33
CA ASP A 101 2.91 10.88 -0.14
C ASP A 101 2.34 10.89 1.28
N GLN A 102 2.77 9.99 2.18
CA GLN A 102 2.21 9.86 3.53
C GLN A 102 2.25 11.16 4.35
N ASN A 103 3.17 12.08 4.03
CA ASN A 103 3.32 13.38 4.70
C ASN A 103 3.17 14.57 3.75
N TRP A 104 2.71 14.36 2.51
CA TRP A 104 2.46 15.48 1.62
C TRP A 104 1.22 16.24 2.09
N PRO A 105 1.17 17.57 1.90
CA PRO A 105 -0.07 18.32 2.00
C PRO A 105 -1.15 17.73 1.08
N PRO A 106 -2.43 18.04 1.36
CA PRO A 106 -3.52 17.74 0.43
C PRO A 106 -3.21 18.21 -1.00
N ASP A 107 -3.86 17.59 -1.99
CA ASP A 107 -3.78 17.92 -3.43
C ASP A 107 -2.46 17.59 -4.16
N VAL A 108 -1.30 17.58 -3.48
CA VAL A 108 0.01 17.26 -4.12
C VAL A 108 -0.01 15.90 -4.83
N GLN A 109 -0.62 14.89 -4.20
CA GLN A 109 -0.77 13.56 -4.81
C GLN A 109 -1.64 13.60 -6.07
N GLY A 110 -2.73 14.38 -6.05
CA GLY A 110 -3.62 14.52 -7.20
C GLY A 110 -2.89 15.11 -8.40
N VAL A 111 -2.16 16.20 -8.17
CA VAL A 111 -1.32 16.85 -9.18
C VAL A 111 -0.29 15.89 -9.76
N MET A 112 0.40 15.12 -8.92
CA MET A 112 1.36 14.11 -9.39
C MET A 112 0.69 13.05 -10.28
N LEU A 113 -0.46 12.48 -9.86
CA LEU A 113 -1.13 11.41 -10.59
C LEU A 113 -1.68 11.86 -11.94
N GLU A 114 -2.20 13.09 -12.01
CA GLU A 114 -2.65 13.71 -13.27
C GLU A 114 -1.45 14.07 -14.14
N GLY A 115 -0.44 14.72 -13.57
CA GLY A 115 0.77 15.13 -14.27
C GLY A 115 1.52 13.97 -14.92
N ILE A 116 1.62 12.81 -14.25
CA ILE A 116 2.25 11.61 -14.83
C ILE A 116 1.54 11.19 -16.12
N GLN A 117 0.20 11.26 -16.16
CA GLN A 117 -0.57 10.93 -17.37
C GLN A 117 -0.29 11.94 -18.48
N SER A 118 -0.25 13.23 -18.15
CA SER A 118 0.05 14.31 -19.10
C SER A 118 1.47 14.24 -19.65
N VAL A 119 2.46 13.87 -18.82
CA VAL A 119 3.84 13.61 -19.25
C VAL A 119 3.89 12.45 -20.25
N PHE A 120 3.20 11.33 -19.96
CA PHE A 120 3.14 10.20 -20.89
C PHE A 120 2.42 10.55 -22.20
N ALA A 121 1.42 11.43 -22.15
CA ALA A 121 0.75 11.94 -23.34
C ALA A 121 1.60 12.95 -24.14
N GLY A 122 2.71 13.45 -23.56
CA GLY A 122 3.57 14.47 -24.15
C GLY A 122 2.94 15.88 -24.11
N GLU A 123 1.96 16.09 -23.23
CA GLU A 123 1.26 17.37 -23.07
C GLU A 123 2.06 18.36 -22.21
N ILE A 124 2.73 17.85 -21.19
CA ILE A 124 3.65 18.62 -20.33
C ILE A 124 5.00 17.88 -20.22
N THR A 125 6.03 18.65 -19.89
CA THR A 125 7.35 18.14 -19.52
C THR A 125 7.37 17.63 -18.08
N ILE A 126 8.39 16.83 -17.76
CA ILE A 126 8.64 16.41 -16.37
C ILE A 126 8.87 17.66 -15.49
N GLU A 127 9.60 18.65 -16.01
CA GLU A 127 9.87 19.91 -15.31
C GLU A 127 8.60 20.70 -14.99
N GLU A 128 7.65 20.78 -15.91
CA GLU A 128 6.35 21.44 -15.68
C GLU A 128 5.55 20.70 -14.60
N MET A 129 5.46 19.36 -14.69
CA MET A 129 4.79 18.55 -13.65
C MET A 129 5.40 18.79 -12.26
N LEU A 130 6.73 18.83 -12.15
CA LEU A 130 7.41 19.06 -10.88
C LEU A 130 7.13 20.48 -10.33
N GLN A 131 7.06 21.49 -11.20
CA GLN A 131 6.69 22.85 -10.79
C GLN A 131 5.26 22.93 -10.26
N GLU A 132 4.31 22.21 -10.89
CA GLU A 132 2.93 22.14 -10.40
C GLU A 132 2.85 21.43 -9.04
N MET A 133 3.60 20.34 -8.85
CA MET A 133 3.69 19.66 -7.57
C MET A 133 4.30 20.55 -6.48
N ASP A 134 5.36 21.31 -6.80
CA ASP A 134 5.99 22.26 -5.88
C ASP A 134 5.01 23.36 -5.47
N GLN A 135 4.24 23.90 -6.42
CA GLN A 135 3.22 24.90 -6.13
C GLN A 135 2.13 24.36 -5.20
N ALA A 136 1.59 23.17 -5.50
CA ALA A 136 0.59 22.52 -4.65
C ALA A 136 1.14 22.25 -3.23
N PHE A 137 2.42 21.90 -3.13
CA PHE A 137 3.06 21.72 -1.84
C PHE A 137 3.14 23.02 -1.05
N GLN A 138 3.56 24.13 -1.67
CA GLN A 138 3.60 25.45 -1.02
C GLN A 138 2.20 25.90 -0.56
N ASP A 139 1.20 25.78 -1.43
CA ASP A 139 -0.18 26.17 -1.11
C ASP A 139 -0.72 25.37 0.09
N GLY A 140 -0.38 24.07 0.16
CA GLY A 140 -0.85 23.18 1.22
C GLY A 140 -0.14 23.35 2.57
N ILE A 141 1.05 23.98 2.62
CA ILE A 141 1.73 24.31 3.90
C ILE A 141 1.42 25.73 4.38
N ASP A 142 1.04 26.64 3.47
CA ASP A 142 0.71 28.03 3.80
C ASP A 142 -0.76 28.25 4.19
N GLY A 143 -1.65 27.28 3.89
CA GLY A 143 -3.09 27.29 4.22
C GLY A 143 -3.46 26.72 5.58
#